data_AF-A0A7X0ADL2-F1
#
_entry.id   AF-A0A7X0ADL2-F1
#
_cell.length_a   1.000
_cell.length_b   1.000
_cell.length_c   1.000
_cell.angle_alpha   90.00
_cell.angle_beta   90.00
_cell.angle_gamma   90.00
#
_symmetry.space_group_name_H-M   'P 1'
#
loop_
_entity.id
_entity.type
_entity.pdbx_description
1 polymer ?
#
loop_
_entity_poly.entity_id
_entity_poly.type
_entity_poly.pdbx_seq_one_letter_code
_entity_poly.pdbx_strand_id
1 'polypeptide(L)' 'MTEERLVFGVTVDQLDELNTLLRTITAHGDVITVGCEEPLHPQTVSTLGEVVFNAALAVREVFDRIEAQKL' A
#
# COMPACT_ATOMS: atom_id res chain seq x y z
N MET A 1 6.01 -30.14 -1.30
CA MET A 1 5.01 -29.22 -1.85
C MET A 1 5.62 -28.61 -3.10
N THR A 2 5.12 -28.94 -4.28
CA THR A 2 5.47 -28.22 -5.50
C THR A 2 4.79 -26.86 -5.44
N GLU A 3 5.57 -25.78 -5.36
CA GLU A 3 5.06 -24.42 -5.51
C GLU A 3 4.53 -24.29 -6.94
N GLU A 4 3.22 -24.40 -7.13
CA GLU A 4 2.58 -24.03 -8.38
C GLU A 4 2.89 -22.56 -8.64
N ARG A 5 3.59 -22.31 -9.75
CA ARG A 5 3.98 -20.96 -10.13
C ARG A 5 2.71 -20.24 -10.61
N LEU A 6 2.11 -19.45 -9.74
CA LEU A 6 0.96 -18.62 -10.10
C LEU A 6 1.39 -17.62 -11.18
N VAL A 7 0.80 -17.73 -12.38
CA VAL A 7 1.01 -16.78 -13.47
C VAL A 7 -0.19 -15.84 -13.44
N PHE A 8 -0.01 -14.64 -12.92
CA PHE A 8 -1.01 -13.57 -13.01
C PHE A 8 -0.55 -12.55 -14.06
N GLY A 9 -1.46 -12.17 -14.97
CA GLY A 9 -1.31 -10.97 -15.79
C GLY A 9 -1.61 -9.74 -14.95
N VAL A 10 -1.16 -8.56 -15.35
CA VAL A 10 -1.57 -7.29 -14.74
C VAL A 10 -1.81 -6.28 -15.85
N THR A 11 -2.80 -5.40 -15.68
CA THR A 11 -2.96 -4.25 -16.57
C THR A 11 -1.96 -3.16 -16.18
N VAL A 12 -1.66 -2.26 -17.12
CA VAL A 12 -0.81 -1.09 -16.84
C VAL A 12 -1.47 -0.20 -15.78
N ASP A 13 -2.79 -0.02 -15.84
CA ASP A 13 -3.54 0.77 -14.86
C ASP A 13 -3.42 0.19 -13.44
N GLN A 14 -3.49 -1.14 -13.29
CA GLN A 14 -3.30 -1.81 -11.98
C GLN A 14 -1.89 -1.63 -11.45
N LEU A 15 -0.87 -1.66 -12.34
CA LEU A 15 0.52 -1.43 -11.95
C LEU A 15 0.74 0.03 -11.50
N ASP A 16 0.17 0.98 -12.22
CA ASP A 16 0.25 2.40 -11.90
C ASP A 16 -0.45 2.73 -10.57
N GLU A 17 -1.62 2.13 -10.33
CA GLU A 17 -2.35 2.24 -9.08
C GLU A 17 -1.54 1.66 -7.91
N LEU A 18 -0.98 0.45 -8.08
CA LEU A 18 -0.12 -0.17 -7.07
C LEU A 18 1.09 0.71 -6.75
N ASN A 19 1.78 1.24 -7.76
CA ASN A 19 2.94 2.11 -7.57
C ASN A 19 2.56 3.41 -6.83
N THR A 20 1.40 3.99 -7.14
CA THR A 20 0.90 5.20 -6.47
C THR A 20 0.59 4.94 -4.99
N LEU A 21 -0.05 3.81 -4.68
CA LEU A 21 -0.35 3.42 -3.31
C LEU A 21 0.94 3.15 -2.50
N LEU A 22 1.91 2.43 -3.09
CA LEU A 22 3.19 2.17 -2.44
C LEU A 22 3.95 3.47 -2.16
N ARG A 23 3.98 4.41 -3.10
CA ARG A 23 4.58 5.75 -2.87
C ARG A 23 3.87 6.52 -1.76
N THR A 24 2.54 6.41 -1.68
CA THR A 24 1.75 7.06 -0.62
C THR A 24 2.13 6.50 0.75
N ILE A 25 2.24 5.16 0.87
CA ILE A 25 2.67 4.49 2.10
C ILE A 25 4.09 4.96 2.48
N THR A 26 5.04 4.94 1.55
CA THR A 26 6.43 5.35 1.82
C THR A 26 6.50 6.81 2.27
N ALA A 27 5.84 7.73 1.56
CA ALA A 27 5.88 9.15 1.89
C ALA A 27 5.35 9.43 3.31
N HIS A 28 4.25 8.77 3.71
CA HIS A 28 3.71 8.96 5.06
C HIS A 28 4.53 8.22 6.12
N GLY A 29 5.12 7.07 5.79
CA GLY A 29 6.06 6.36 6.65
C GLY A 29 7.34 7.17 6.93
N ASP A 30 7.85 7.89 5.94
CA ASP A 30 9.00 8.79 6.10
C ASP A 30 8.67 9.94 7.06
N VAL A 31 7.47 10.53 6.95
CA VAL A 31 7.01 11.58 7.88
C VAL A 31 6.90 11.05 9.31
N ILE A 32 6.42 9.82 9.51
CA ILE A 32 6.40 9.19 10.84
C ILE A 32 7.83 9.00 11.36
N THR A 33 8.73 8.50 10.52
CA THR A 33 10.10 8.16 10.91
C THR A 33 10.92 9.40 11.26
N VAL A 34 10.85 10.45 10.45
CA VAL A 34 11.54 11.74 10.69
C VAL A 34 10.85 12.53 11.80
N GLY A 35 9.52 12.51 11.83
CA GLY A 35 8.72 13.22 12.82
C GLY A 35 8.86 12.64 14.23
N CYS A 36 9.26 11.38 14.39
CA CYS A 36 9.49 10.76 15.71
C CYS A 36 10.71 11.31 16.47
N GLU A 37 11.57 12.12 15.84
CA GLU A 37 12.68 12.80 16.54
C GLU A 37 12.16 13.90 17.49
N GLU A 38 10.95 14.41 17.25
CA GLU A 38 10.22 15.34 18.12
C GLU A 38 8.86 14.73 18.51
N PRO A 39 8.28 15.04 19.68
CA PRO A 39 6.98 14.50 20.04
C PRO A 39 5.88 15.05 19.13
N LEU A 40 5.42 14.23 18.17
CA LEU A 40 4.26 14.52 17.35
C LEU A 40 3.00 14.62 18.22
N HIS A 41 2.09 15.51 17.84
CA HIS A 41 0.77 15.57 18.49
C HIS A 41 0.03 14.23 18.28
N PRO A 42 -0.63 13.65 19.29
CA PRO A 42 -1.29 12.33 19.18
C PRO A 42 -2.30 12.23 18.03
N GLN A 43 -2.99 13.33 17.71
CA GLN A 43 -3.91 13.39 16.56
C GLN A 43 -3.16 13.25 15.23
N THR A 44 -1.97 13.85 15.10
CA THR A 44 -1.13 13.73 13.91
C THR A 44 -0.68 12.29 13.69
N VAL A 45 -0.25 11.60 14.75
CA VAL A 45 0.13 10.18 14.68
C VAL A 45 -1.05 9.32 14.24
N SER A 46 -2.24 9.57 14.79
CA SER A 46 -3.46 8.82 14.45
C SER A 46 -3.84 9.04 12.98
N THR A 47 -3.81 10.27 12.49
CA THR A 47 -4.12 10.61 11.09
C THR A 47 -3.11 10.00 10.12
N LEU A 48 -1.81 10.07 10.41
CA LEU A 48 -0.78 9.44 9.56
C LEU A 48 -0.95 7.91 9.51
N GLY A 49 -1.22 7.28 10.64
CA GLY A 49 -1.51 5.85 10.72
C GLY A 49 -2.74 5.44 9.92
N GLU A 50 -3.83 6.23 10.00
CA GLU A 50 -5.05 6.00 9.23
C GLU A 50 -4.82 6.08 7.72
N VAL A 51 -4.06 7.08 7.25
CA VAL A 51 -3.72 7.21 5.82
C VAL A 51 -2.90 6.01 5.33
N VAL A 52 -1.89 5.57 6.09
CA VAL A 52 -1.08 4.39 5.76
C VAL A 52 -1.93 3.13 5.73
N PHE A 53 -2.79 2.94 6.73
CA PHE A 53 -3.66 1.76 6.83
C PHE A 53 -4.62 1.68 5.65
N ASN A 54 -5.28 2.79 5.31
CA ASN A 54 -6.21 2.84 4.18
C ASN A 54 -5.50 2.60 2.84
N ALA A 55 -4.28 3.14 2.65
CA ALA A 55 -3.49 2.86 1.47
C ALA A 55 -3.11 1.37 1.38
N ALA A 56 -2.78 0.72 2.49
CA ALA A 56 -2.49 -0.71 2.53
C ALA A 56 -3.73 -1.58 2.23
N LEU A 57 -4.92 -1.17 2.66
CA LEU A 57 -6.17 -1.81 2.27
C LEU A 57 -6.42 -1.71 0.76
N ALA A 58 -6.21 -0.53 0.17
CA ALA A 58 -6.34 -0.35 -1.28
C ALA A 58 -5.33 -1.23 -2.05
N VAL A 59 -4.10 -1.42 -1.54
CA VAL A 59 -3.14 -2.36 -2.13
C VAL A 59 -3.70 -3.79 -2.13
N ARG A 60 -4.34 -4.21 -1.03
CA ARG A 60 -4.99 -5.52 -0.96
C ARG A 60 -6.09 -5.65 -2.01
N GLU A 61 -6.93 -4.63 -2.18
CA GLU A 61 -7.99 -4.64 -3.20
C GLU A 61 -7.44 -4.73 -4.62
N VAL A 62 -6.29 -4.10 -4.92
CA VAL A 62 -5.60 -4.27 -6.20
C VAL A 62 -5.21 -5.74 -6.42
N PHE A 63 -4.65 -6.40 -5.41
CA PHE A 63 -4.31 -7.82 -5.50
C PHE A 63 -5.54 -8.70 -5.67
N ASP A 64 -6.62 -8.45 -4.93
CA ASP A 64 -7.86 -9.22 -5.05
C ASP A 64 -8.45 -9.10 -6.48
N ARG A 65 -8.37 -7.91 -7.09
CA ARG A 65 -8.76 -7.70 -8.50
C ARG A 65 -7.83 -8.43 -9.48
N ILE A 66 -6.52 -8.46 -9.22
CA ILE A 66 -5.55 -9.18 -10.05
C ILE A 66 -5.80 -10.69 -9.98
N GLU A 67 -6.15 -11.22 -8.81
CA GLU A 67 -6.46 -12.65 -8.63
C GLU A 67 -7.78 -13.05 -9.28
N ALA A 68 -8.79 -12.17 -9.25
CA ALA A 68 -10.10 -12.43 -9.83
C ALA A 68 -10.15 -12.26 -11.36
N GLN A 69 -9.15 -11.63 -11.97
CA GLN A 69 -9.16 -11.38 -13.42
C GLN A 69 -8.80 -12.65 -14.21
N LYS A 70 -9.33 -12.75 -15.43
CA LYS A 70 -8.99 -13.83 -16.35
C LYS A 70 -7.74 -13.44 -17.15
N LEU A 71 -6.84 -14.40 -17.31
CA LEU A 71 -5.65 -14.31 -18.17
C LEU A 71 -6.01 -14.36 -19.66
#